data_AF-A0A1Q9E604-F1
#
_entry.id   AF-A0A1Q9E604-F1
#
_cell.length_a   1.000
_cell.length_b   1.000
_cell.length_c   1.000
_cell.angle_alpha   90.00
_cell.angle_beta   90.00
_cell.angle_gamma   90.00
#
_symmetry.space_group_name_H-M   'P 1'
#
loop_
_entity.id
_entity.type
_entity.pdbx_description
1 polymer ?
#
loop_
_entity_poly.entity_id
_entity_poly.type
_entity_poly.pdbx_seq_one_letter_code
_entity_poly.pdbx_strand_id
1 'polypeptide(L)'
;MPISQDYTTEQCLECQHPMPTYPEFLIARRVFFLADEIVFNSGPQILVIIALSHLMGCGGTKQLVKPVQVAPKPGDSAAAALAEAWRDNARDVAKSDGVFGRIVYLRSGADLATATLVDPSRRVMFVADGVSWAGRNFGLGAREILLRNGVQVEWIDEEIARGTRFKLVFFDEDGTIWKADWDGVQRAVETYHPRVAEKIRPHWSTLRNRSWAELEAQFSVSFDSIEKSEGPMSEEAYLVAEDTAVAARRFLATALSLNRHFQGTGYTFDERGDGGGATAEFFAANRPLSQIPLSQVVDLMP
;
A
#
# COMPACT_ATOMS: atom_id res chain seq x y z
N MET A 1 15.12 -58.46 -0.40
CA MET A 1 14.45 -57.57 0.57
C MET A 1 14.02 -56.30 -0.15
N PRO A 2 12.74 -56.15 -0.49
CA PRO A 2 12.15 -54.87 -0.83
C PRO A 2 11.34 -54.35 0.37
N ILE A 3 11.44 -53.05 0.61
CA ILE A 3 10.67 -52.31 1.62
C ILE A 3 9.27 -52.10 1.03
N SER A 4 8.24 -52.67 1.64
CA SER A 4 6.85 -52.30 1.37
C SER A 4 6.56 -50.96 2.05
N GLN A 5 6.03 -50.01 1.29
CA GLN A 5 5.45 -48.79 1.84
C GLN A 5 3.96 -49.04 2.03
N ASP A 6 3.55 -49.17 3.28
CA ASP A 6 2.15 -49.14 3.68
C ASP A 6 1.67 -47.67 3.68
N TYR A 7 0.67 -47.38 2.86
CA TYR A 7 -0.09 -46.13 2.95
C TYR A 7 -1.22 -46.34 3.96
N THR A 8 -1.16 -45.63 5.08
CA THR A 8 -2.27 -45.56 6.05
C THR A 8 -3.33 -44.60 5.55
N THR A 9 -4.49 -45.12 5.17
CA THR A 9 -5.69 -44.35 4.83
C THR A 9 -6.37 -43.88 6.11
N GLU A 10 -6.49 -42.57 6.33
CA GLU A 10 -7.35 -42.01 7.38
C GLU A 10 -8.82 -42.34 7.06
N GLN A 11 -9.49 -43.03 7.99
CA GLN A 11 -10.93 -43.29 7.94
C GLN A 11 -11.68 -42.18 8.69
N CYS A 12 -12.68 -41.59 8.03
CA CYS A 12 -13.66 -40.72 8.66
C CYS A 12 -14.70 -41.58 9.39
N LEU A 13 -14.78 -41.47 10.72
CA LEU A 13 -15.51 -42.39 11.60
C LEU A 13 -17.05 -42.17 11.66
N GLU A 14 -17.66 -41.34 10.81
CA GLU A 14 -19.10 -41.02 10.93
C GLU A 14 -19.99 -41.43 9.76
N CYS A 15 -19.48 -42.03 8.67
CA CYS A 15 -20.33 -42.47 7.57
C CYS A 15 -19.86 -43.82 6.99
N GLN A 16 -20.62 -44.90 7.25
CA GLN A 16 -20.40 -46.24 6.70
C GLN A 16 -20.84 -46.37 5.23
N HIS A 17 -20.29 -45.57 4.32
CA HIS A 17 -20.46 -45.79 2.88
C HIS A 17 -19.11 -45.79 2.14
N PRO A 18 -18.89 -46.71 1.20
CA PRO A 18 -17.67 -46.74 0.40
C PRO A 18 -17.66 -45.56 -0.59
N MET A 19 -16.52 -44.87 -0.67
CA MET A 19 -16.27 -43.81 -1.66
C MET A 19 -16.24 -44.39 -3.08
N PRO A 20 -16.98 -43.82 -4.05
CA PRO A 20 -16.85 -44.24 -5.44
C PRO A 20 -15.55 -43.70 -6.03
N THR A 21 -14.74 -44.60 -6.57
CA THR A 21 -13.66 -44.30 -7.50
C THR A 21 -14.25 -44.12 -8.89
N TYR A 22 -14.06 -42.97 -9.56
CA TYR A 22 -13.96 -42.77 -11.02
C TYR A 22 -13.87 -41.26 -11.38
N PRO A 23 -13.40 -40.88 -12.60
CA PRO A 23 -12.59 -39.69 -12.82
C PRO A 23 -13.25 -38.75 -13.84
N GLU A 24 -14.06 -37.78 -13.40
CA GLU A 24 -14.67 -36.79 -14.32
C GLU A 24 -14.68 -35.34 -13.77
N PHE A 25 -13.69 -34.96 -12.94
CA PHE A 25 -13.50 -33.57 -12.50
C PHE A 25 -12.44 -32.80 -13.32
N LEU A 26 -12.50 -32.96 -14.64
CA LEU A 26 -11.72 -32.17 -15.59
C LEU A 26 -12.62 -31.76 -16.75
N ILE A 27 -13.60 -30.88 -16.51
CA ILE A 27 -14.23 -29.92 -17.46
C ILE A 27 -15.15 -29.02 -16.60
N ALA A 28 -14.57 -28.04 -15.90
CA ALA A 28 -15.31 -26.91 -15.32
C ALA A 28 -14.40 -25.69 -15.11
N ARG A 29 -13.40 -25.52 -15.99
CA ARG A 29 -12.52 -24.35 -16.02
C ARG A 29 -12.16 -24.02 -17.47
N ARG A 30 -13.17 -23.67 -18.26
CA ARG A 30 -13.07 -22.91 -19.51
C ARG A 30 -14.48 -22.65 -20.02
N VAL A 31 -14.73 -21.43 -20.50
CA VAL A 31 -16.01 -20.88 -21.02
C VAL A 31 -16.99 -20.52 -19.90
N PHE A 32 -17.18 -19.26 -19.49
CA PHE A 32 -17.51 -18.08 -20.29
C PHE A 32 -16.59 -16.88 -20.01
N PHE A 33 -15.71 -16.59 -20.97
CA PHE A 33 -15.32 -15.23 -21.33
C PHE A 33 -16.14 -14.92 -22.59
N LEU A 34 -16.98 -13.88 -22.55
CA LEU A 34 -17.47 -13.07 -23.67
C LEU A 34 -18.62 -12.18 -23.14
N ALA A 35 -18.32 -10.93 -22.86
CA ALA A 35 -19.25 -9.82 -23.01
C ALA A 35 -18.41 -8.59 -23.31
N ASP A 36 -18.34 -8.27 -24.60
CA ASP A 36 -17.72 -7.09 -25.15
C ASP A 36 -18.39 -5.80 -24.66
N GLU A 37 -17.59 -4.75 -24.69
CA GLU A 37 -17.90 -3.32 -24.79
C GLU A 37 -19.38 -2.93 -24.70
N ILE A 38 -19.71 -2.25 -23.60
CA ILE A 38 -20.82 -1.31 -23.56
C ILE A 38 -20.25 0.04 -23.10
N VAL A 39 -20.08 0.95 -24.06
CA VAL A 39 -19.86 2.37 -23.81
C VAL A 39 -21.20 2.99 -23.43
N PHE A 40 -21.35 3.47 -22.19
CA PHE A 40 -22.41 4.41 -21.84
C PHE A 40 -21.82 5.74 -21.41
N ASN A 41 -22.10 6.75 -22.23
CA ASN A 41 -21.95 8.15 -21.91
C ASN A 41 -23.13 8.57 -21.01
N SER A 42 -22.83 9.37 -19.98
CA SER A 42 -23.72 10.21 -19.16
C SER A 42 -24.72 9.56 -18.17
N GLY A 43 -24.49 9.79 -16.87
CA GLY A 43 -25.53 9.91 -15.82
C GLY A 43 -25.67 8.73 -14.84
N PRO A 44 -26.03 8.97 -13.55
CA PRO A 44 -26.04 7.92 -12.53
C PRO A 44 -27.36 7.15 -12.58
N GLN A 45 -27.32 5.84 -12.80
CA GLN A 45 -28.46 4.96 -12.55
C GLN A 45 -28.08 3.84 -11.57
N ILE A 46 -28.95 3.71 -10.56
CA ILE A 46 -28.89 2.71 -9.50
C ILE A 46 -29.26 1.35 -10.11
N LEU A 47 -28.33 0.39 -10.07
CA LEU A 47 -28.57 -0.99 -10.47
C LEU A 47 -29.24 -1.74 -9.31
N VAL A 48 -30.53 -2.07 -9.45
CA VAL A 48 -31.25 -2.99 -8.55
C VAL A 48 -31.16 -4.39 -9.14
N ILE A 49 -30.38 -5.28 -8.50
CA ILE A 49 -30.35 -6.70 -8.85
C ILE A 49 -31.50 -7.40 -8.12
N ILE A 50 -32.53 -7.83 -8.86
CA ILE A 50 -33.57 -8.73 -8.36
C ILE A 50 -33.14 -10.16 -8.69
N ALA A 51 -32.80 -10.95 -7.66
CA ALA A 51 -32.56 -12.38 -7.80
C ALA A 51 -33.90 -13.15 -7.74
N LEU A 52 -34.23 -13.84 -8.83
CA LEU A 52 -35.33 -14.81 -8.90
C LEU A 52 -34.85 -16.14 -8.29
N SER A 53 -35.31 -16.45 -7.08
CA SER A 53 -35.13 -17.75 -6.45
C SER A 53 -36.48 -18.48 -6.38
N HIS A 54 -36.67 -19.47 -7.25
CA HIS A 54 -37.68 -20.52 -7.11
C HIS A 54 -37.09 -21.83 -7.65
N LEU A 55 -36.68 -22.72 -6.75
CA LEU A 55 -37.06 -24.13 -6.73
C LEU A 55 -36.29 -24.86 -5.62
N MET A 56 -37.06 -25.66 -4.88
CA MET A 56 -36.68 -26.64 -3.84
C MET A 56 -36.63 -26.06 -2.43
N GLY A 57 -37.76 -26.22 -1.75
CA GLY A 57 -37.93 -25.87 -0.34
C GLY A 57 -37.17 -26.80 0.59
N CYS A 58 -36.52 -26.19 1.58
CA CYS A 58 -36.37 -26.67 2.95
C CYS A 58 -35.56 -25.63 3.75
N GLY A 59 -36.10 -25.19 4.89
CA GLY A 59 -35.31 -24.72 6.04
C GLY A 59 -34.70 -23.32 6.00
N GLY A 60 -35.41 -22.36 6.61
CA GLY A 60 -34.81 -21.27 7.41
C GLY A 60 -33.73 -20.42 6.74
N THR A 61 -34.12 -19.52 5.83
CA THR A 61 -33.27 -18.41 5.39
C THR A 61 -33.05 -17.42 6.53
N LYS A 62 -31.92 -17.55 7.24
CA LYS A 62 -31.34 -16.41 7.96
C LYS A 62 -30.96 -15.38 6.90
N GLN A 63 -31.77 -14.33 6.76
CA GLN A 63 -31.42 -13.14 6.00
C GLN A 63 -30.11 -12.60 6.59
N LEU A 64 -29.00 -12.84 5.89
CA LEU A 64 -27.78 -12.07 6.10
C LEU A 64 -28.11 -10.67 5.61
N VAL A 65 -28.57 -9.81 6.51
CA VAL A 65 -28.66 -8.38 6.26
C VAL A 65 -27.22 -7.90 6.16
N LYS A 66 -26.69 -7.85 4.93
CA LYS A 66 -25.47 -7.09 4.69
C LYS A 66 -25.79 -5.65 5.09
N PRO A 67 -25.03 -5.02 5.99
CA PRO A 67 -25.21 -3.60 6.27
C PRO A 67 -25.15 -2.87 4.94
N VAL A 68 -26.23 -2.17 4.62
CA VAL A 68 -26.26 -1.29 3.45
C VAL A 68 -25.21 -0.23 3.72
N GLN A 69 -24.10 -0.30 2.99
CA GLN A 69 -23.10 0.76 3.01
C GLN A 69 -23.78 1.99 2.41
N VAL A 70 -24.19 2.90 3.29
CA VAL A 70 -24.67 4.22 2.89
C VAL A 70 -23.43 4.95 2.39
N ALA A 71 -23.30 5.09 1.07
CA ALA A 71 -22.28 5.94 0.49
C ALA A 71 -22.39 7.34 1.15
N PRO A 72 -21.26 7.94 1.58
CA PRO A 72 -21.28 9.28 2.17
C PRO A 72 -21.99 10.23 1.22
N LYS A 73 -22.79 11.16 1.78
CA LYS A 73 -23.48 12.15 0.93
C LYS A 73 -22.43 12.94 0.16
N PRO A 74 -22.69 13.36 -1.08
CA PRO A 74 -21.80 14.27 -1.79
C PRO A 74 -21.55 15.53 -0.93
N GLY A 75 -20.34 15.66 -0.38
CA GLY A 75 -19.97 16.69 0.58
C GLY A 75 -19.45 16.19 1.94
N ASP A 76 -19.67 14.92 2.29
CA ASP A 76 -19.10 14.31 3.48
C ASP A 76 -17.70 13.74 3.14
N SER A 77 -16.65 14.29 3.76
CA SER A 77 -15.27 13.83 3.59
C SER A 77 -15.11 12.39 4.10
N ALA A 78 -14.62 11.49 3.25
CA ALA A 78 -14.36 10.11 3.64
C ALA A 78 -13.24 10.04 4.69
N ALA A 79 -12.24 10.91 4.58
CA ALA A 79 -11.20 11.10 5.58
C ALA A 79 -11.76 11.51 6.93
N ALA A 80 -12.77 12.39 6.98
CA ALA A 80 -13.47 12.76 8.22
C ALA A 80 -14.19 11.57 8.85
N ALA A 81 -14.91 10.79 8.03
CA ALA A 81 -15.62 9.61 8.48
C ALA A 81 -14.66 8.53 9.03
N LEU A 82 -13.52 8.32 8.38
CA LEU A 82 -12.49 7.37 8.84
C LEU A 82 -11.78 7.88 10.11
N ALA A 83 -11.49 9.17 10.20
CA ALA A 83 -10.88 9.76 11.39
C ALA A 83 -11.80 9.69 12.61
N GLU A 84 -13.10 9.95 12.44
CA GLU A 84 -14.11 9.76 13.49
C GLU A 84 -14.17 8.29 13.93
N ALA A 85 -14.27 7.36 12.98
CA ALA A 85 -14.26 5.93 13.28
C ALA A 85 -13.01 5.52 14.08
N TRP A 86 -11.83 6.05 13.73
CA TRP A 86 -10.59 5.82 14.46
C TRP A 86 -10.65 6.33 15.91
N ARG A 87 -11.14 7.57 16.12
CA ARG A 87 -11.27 8.15 17.47
C ARG A 87 -12.24 7.36 18.34
N ASP A 88 -13.31 6.84 17.75
CA ASP A 88 -14.33 6.04 18.43
C ASP A 88 -13.93 4.56 18.60
N ASN A 89 -12.75 4.18 18.09
CA ASN A 89 -12.28 2.80 18.04
C ASN A 89 -13.29 1.85 17.33
N ALA A 90 -14.02 2.37 16.33
CA ALA A 90 -14.92 1.62 15.46
C ALA A 90 -14.23 1.18 14.16
N ARG A 91 -14.05 -0.13 13.96
CA ARG A 91 -13.53 -0.68 12.69
C ARG A 91 -14.60 -0.68 11.62
N ASP A 92 -14.61 0.32 10.75
CA ASP A 92 -15.50 0.37 9.59
C ASP A 92 -14.72 0.63 8.28
N VAL A 93 -14.50 -0.44 7.52
CA VAL A 93 -13.75 -0.41 6.26
C VAL A 93 -14.54 0.27 5.13
N ALA A 94 -15.87 0.37 5.24
CA ALA A 94 -16.69 1.02 4.21
C ALA A 94 -16.35 2.50 4.02
N LYS A 95 -15.82 3.14 5.07
CA LYS A 95 -15.49 4.57 5.10
C LYS A 95 -14.11 4.89 4.53
N SER A 96 -13.44 3.92 3.91
CA SER A 96 -12.00 3.98 3.65
C SER A 96 -11.59 4.07 2.18
N ASP A 97 -12.56 3.95 1.26
CA ASP A 97 -12.33 4.13 -0.17
C ASP A 97 -12.07 5.61 -0.50
N GLY A 98 -11.04 5.88 -1.30
CA GLY A 98 -10.64 7.24 -1.68
C GLY A 98 -10.01 8.05 -0.55
N VAL A 99 -9.67 7.41 0.57
CA VAL A 99 -8.94 8.02 1.69
C VAL A 99 -7.50 7.55 1.67
N PHE A 100 -6.58 8.44 2.00
CA PHE A 100 -5.18 8.13 2.18
C PHE A 100 -4.71 8.63 3.53
N GLY A 101 -3.66 8.01 4.05
CA GLY A 101 -3.10 8.46 5.29
C GLY A 101 -1.62 8.19 5.47
N ARG A 102 -1.04 8.90 6.44
CA ARG A 102 0.36 8.83 6.80
C ARG A 102 0.59 9.25 8.26
N ILE A 103 1.59 8.62 8.88
CA ILE A 103 2.11 9.08 10.18
C ILE A 103 3.02 10.29 9.99
N VAL A 104 2.76 11.34 10.76
CA VAL A 104 3.54 12.57 10.88
C VAL A 104 4.26 12.60 12.22
N TYR A 105 5.50 13.05 12.20
CA TYR A 105 6.42 13.09 13.33
C TYR A 105 6.59 14.54 13.76
N LEU A 106 5.95 14.92 14.87
CA LEU A 106 6.05 16.27 15.41
C LEU A 106 7.06 16.32 16.55
N ARG A 107 8.29 16.68 16.22
CA ARG A 107 9.34 16.93 17.21
C ARG A 107 8.97 18.09 18.14
N SER A 108 9.60 18.14 19.32
CA SER A 108 9.37 19.21 20.29
C SER A 108 9.53 20.59 19.66
N GLY A 109 8.55 21.47 19.90
CA GLY A 109 8.50 22.83 19.33
C GLY A 109 7.98 22.93 17.89
N ALA A 110 7.74 21.83 17.18
CA ALA A 110 7.17 21.86 15.84
C ALA A 110 5.66 22.18 15.86
N ASP A 111 5.25 23.09 14.97
CA ASP A 111 3.84 23.42 14.74
C ASP A 111 3.25 22.47 13.69
N LEU A 112 2.08 21.89 14.01
CA LEU A 112 1.33 21.00 13.13
C LEU A 112 0.95 21.71 11.82
N ALA A 113 0.63 23.00 11.84
CA ALA A 113 0.16 23.71 10.64
C ALA A 113 1.25 23.86 9.56
N THR A 114 2.51 23.93 9.99
CA THR A 114 3.69 24.09 9.12
C THR A 114 4.44 22.78 8.91
N ALA A 115 4.11 21.74 9.70
CA ALA A 115 4.67 20.41 9.51
C ALA A 115 4.32 19.87 8.13
N THR A 116 5.33 19.38 7.44
CA THR A 116 5.21 18.57 6.24
C THR A 116 5.03 17.11 6.64
N LEU A 117 4.45 16.33 5.74
CA LEU A 117 4.17 14.92 5.99
C LEU A 117 5.44 14.04 6.03
N VAL A 118 6.52 14.51 5.40
CA VAL A 118 7.90 13.99 5.53
C VAL A 118 8.90 15.14 5.60
N ASP A 119 10.20 14.82 5.60
CA ASP A 119 11.29 15.81 5.49
C ASP A 119 10.98 16.89 4.42
N PRO A 120 11.02 18.19 4.76
CA PRO A 120 10.68 19.28 3.83
C PRO A 120 11.54 19.34 2.56
N SER A 121 12.74 18.74 2.56
CA SER A 121 13.60 18.67 1.38
C SER A 121 13.05 17.71 0.30
N ARG A 122 12.13 16.82 0.67
CA ARG A 122 11.51 15.86 -0.26
C ARG A 122 10.27 16.46 -0.90
N ARG A 123 10.13 16.23 -2.21
CA ARG A 123 8.97 16.67 -3.00
C ARG A 123 7.82 15.67 -3.00
N VAL A 124 8.14 14.39 -2.77
CA VAL A 124 7.21 13.27 -2.84
C VAL A 124 7.28 12.46 -1.55
N MET A 125 6.17 11.86 -1.17
CA MET A 125 6.07 10.97 -0.02
C MET A 125 5.25 9.72 -0.35
N PHE A 126 5.47 8.67 0.44
CA PHE A 126 4.62 7.49 0.45
C PHE A 126 3.41 7.68 1.35
N VAL A 127 2.24 7.20 0.93
CA VAL A 127 1.02 7.12 1.73
C VAL A 127 0.36 5.77 1.52
N ALA A 128 -0.43 5.34 2.49
CA ALA A 128 -1.23 4.11 2.37
C ALA A 128 -2.71 4.48 2.25
N ASP A 129 -3.48 3.63 1.58
CA ASP A 129 -4.92 3.80 1.45
C ASP A 129 -5.65 3.57 2.79
N GLY A 130 -6.87 4.11 2.88
CA GLY A 130 -7.71 4.00 4.05
C GLY A 130 -8.00 2.54 4.41
N VAL A 131 -8.13 1.65 3.42
CA VAL A 131 -8.38 0.22 3.63
C VAL A 131 -7.23 -0.41 4.42
N SER A 132 -5.98 -0.10 4.05
CA SER A 132 -4.79 -0.56 4.76
C SER A 132 -4.75 -0.02 6.19
N TRP A 133 -5.10 1.25 6.39
CA TRP A 133 -5.19 1.87 7.71
C TRP A 133 -6.27 1.22 8.59
N ALA A 134 -7.50 1.11 8.09
CA ALA A 134 -8.65 0.55 8.79
C ALA A 134 -8.50 -0.95 9.08
N GLY A 135 -7.86 -1.69 8.18
CA GLY A 135 -7.74 -3.14 8.28
C GLY A 135 -6.73 -3.58 9.35
N ARG A 136 -5.52 -3.00 9.33
CA ARG A 136 -4.38 -3.55 10.12
C ARG A 136 -3.88 -2.66 11.23
N ASN A 137 -3.97 -1.35 11.04
CA ASN A 137 -3.37 -0.38 11.96
C ASN A 137 -4.35 0.12 13.01
N PHE A 138 -5.62 -0.26 12.88
CA PHE A 138 -6.69 0.23 13.73
C PHE A 138 -6.52 -0.20 15.20
N GLY A 139 -6.51 0.81 16.08
CA GLY A 139 -6.35 0.64 17.53
C GLY A 139 -4.90 0.47 17.99
N LEU A 140 -3.93 0.57 17.08
CA LEU A 140 -2.51 0.49 17.40
C LEU A 140 -1.92 1.87 17.74
N GLY A 141 -0.89 1.87 18.58
CA GLY A 141 -0.05 3.03 18.81
C GLY A 141 0.91 3.28 17.66
N ALA A 142 1.62 4.41 17.73
CA ALA A 142 2.60 4.80 16.74
C ALA A 142 3.73 3.77 16.65
N ARG A 143 4.26 3.31 17.79
CA ARG A 143 5.33 2.32 17.83
C ARG A 143 4.95 1.03 17.11
N GLU A 144 3.78 0.45 17.38
CA GLU A 144 3.39 -0.79 16.70
C GLU A 144 3.21 -0.60 15.19
N ILE A 145 2.62 0.52 14.76
CA ILE A 145 2.43 0.79 13.34
C ILE A 145 3.79 0.98 12.65
N LEU A 146 4.70 1.74 13.25
CA LEU A 146 6.02 2.00 12.67
C LEU A 146 6.85 0.71 12.56
N LEU A 147 6.80 -0.16 13.57
CA LEU A 147 7.45 -1.47 13.51
C LEU A 147 6.90 -2.34 12.38
N ARG A 148 5.59 -2.31 12.15
CA ARG A 148 4.96 -3.05 11.03
C ARG A 148 5.35 -2.48 9.67
N ASN A 149 5.62 -1.19 9.61
CA ASN A 149 6.11 -0.52 8.40
C ASN A 149 7.65 -0.64 8.24
N GLY A 150 8.29 -1.54 8.99
CA GLY A 150 9.73 -1.85 8.86
C GLY A 150 10.66 -0.78 9.44
N VAL A 151 10.15 0.15 10.24
CA VAL A 151 10.99 1.16 10.90
C VAL A 151 11.76 0.48 12.05
N GLN A 152 13.05 0.79 12.16
CA GLN A 152 13.94 0.17 13.13
C GLN A 152 13.56 0.54 14.56
N VAL A 153 13.58 -0.45 15.45
CA VAL A 153 13.08 -0.30 16.83
C VAL A 153 13.88 0.74 17.62
N GLU A 154 15.20 0.76 17.45
CA GLU A 154 16.10 1.70 18.13
C GLU A 154 15.77 3.13 17.73
N TRP A 155 15.49 3.37 16.45
CA TRP A 155 15.13 4.69 15.95
C TRP A 155 13.77 5.15 16.48
N ILE A 156 12.78 4.24 16.57
CA ILE A 156 11.46 4.56 17.13
C ILE A 156 11.60 4.93 18.61
N ASP A 157 12.34 4.13 19.37
CA ASP A 157 12.55 4.35 20.81
C ASP A 157 13.31 5.68 21.05
N GLU A 158 14.27 6.04 20.19
CA GLU A 158 14.93 7.34 20.20
C GLU A 158 13.97 8.51 19.95
N GLU A 159 13.08 8.43 18.96
CA GLU A 159 12.11 9.50 18.68
C GLU A 159 11.09 9.65 19.81
N ILE A 160 10.62 8.54 20.40
CA ILE A 160 9.78 8.57 21.60
C ILE A 160 10.51 9.25 22.76
N ALA A 161 11.78 8.88 23.01
CA ALA A 161 12.59 9.48 24.08
C ALA A 161 12.85 10.98 23.87
N ARG A 162 12.90 11.44 22.61
CA ARG A 162 12.99 12.88 22.25
C ARG A 162 11.67 13.65 22.45
N GLY A 163 10.60 12.97 22.85
CA GLY A 163 9.28 13.57 23.00
C GLY A 163 8.57 13.87 21.68
N THR A 164 8.93 13.14 20.61
CA THR A 164 8.23 13.24 19.32
C THR A 164 6.78 12.80 19.50
N ARG A 165 5.85 13.65 19.06
CA ARG A 165 4.42 13.34 19.02
C ARG A 165 4.08 12.77 17.65
N PHE A 166 3.46 11.61 17.63
CA PHE A 166 3.04 10.96 16.39
C PHE A 166 1.58 11.28 16.10
N LYS A 167 1.30 11.71 14.87
CA LYS A 167 -0.05 11.99 14.40
C LYS A 167 -0.35 11.14 13.18
N LEU A 168 -1.53 10.54 13.12
CA LEU A 168 -2.04 9.95 11.89
C LEU A 168 -2.86 11.01 11.16
N VAL A 169 -2.50 11.27 9.91
CA VAL A 169 -3.22 12.23 9.07
C VAL A 169 -3.94 11.46 7.98
N PHE A 170 -5.25 11.68 7.89
CA PHE A 170 -6.09 11.20 6.80
C PHE A 170 -6.46 12.35 5.88
N PHE A 171 -6.58 12.10 4.59
CA PHE A 171 -7.04 13.07 3.61
C PHE A 171 -7.69 12.35 2.42
N ASP A 172 -8.59 13.03 1.75
CA ASP A 172 -9.29 12.50 0.59
C ASP A 172 -8.38 12.54 -0.66
N GLU A 173 -8.66 11.67 -1.63
CA GLU A 173 -8.08 11.72 -2.96
C GLU A 173 -8.29 13.12 -3.58
N ASP A 174 -7.22 13.72 -4.09
CA ASP A 174 -7.25 15.04 -4.73
C ASP A 174 -6.81 15.00 -6.22
N GLY A 175 -6.63 13.80 -6.77
CA GLY A 175 -6.18 13.58 -8.15
C GLY A 175 -4.67 13.67 -8.32
N THR A 176 -3.91 13.90 -7.24
CA THR A 176 -2.44 13.96 -7.26
C THR A 176 -1.76 12.76 -6.63
N ILE A 177 -2.55 11.74 -6.28
CA ILE A 177 -2.07 10.51 -5.66
C ILE A 177 -1.95 9.45 -6.75
N TRP A 178 -0.82 8.74 -6.75
CA TRP A 178 -0.56 7.68 -7.74
C TRP A 178 -0.09 6.43 -7.02
N LYS A 179 -0.44 5.26 -7.55
CA LYS A 179 0.10 4.02 -7.02
C LYS A 179 1.64 4.05 -7.07
N ALA A 180 2.29 3.57 -6.01
CA ALA A 180 3.75 3.56 -5.91
C ALA A 180 4.36 2.35 -6.66
N ASP A 181 3.91 2.10 -7.87
CA ASP A 181 4.53 1.16 -8.80
C ASP A 181 5.54 1.88 -9.71
N TRP A 182 6.17 1.15 -10.63
CA TRP A 182 7.14 1.75 -11.54
C TRP A 182 6.57 2.84 -12.46
N ASP A 183 5.28 2.79 -12.79
CA ASP A 183 4.64 3.85 -13.58
C ASP A 183 4.40 5.10 -12.71
N GLY A 184 4.02 4.91 -11.45
CA GLY A 184 3.96 5.98 -10.46
C GLY A 184 5.33 6.61 -10.18
N VAL A 185 6.39 5.82 -10.09
CA VAL A 185 7.77 6.32 -9.96
C VAL A 185 8.12 7.21 -11.14
N GLN A 186 7.86 6.74 -12.37
CA GLN A 186 8.15 7.53 -13.57
C GLN A 186 7.35 8.84 -13.58
N ARG A 187 6.05 8.80 -13.28
CA ARG A 187 5.21 10.01 -13.18
C ARG A 187 5.70 10.97 -12.10
N ALA A 188 6.11 10.47 -10.95
CA ALA A 188 6.65 11.28 -9.86
C ALA A 188 7.94 11.99 -10.28
N VAL A 189 8.85 11.30 -10.99
CA VAL A 189 10.07 11.93 -11.53
C VAL A 189 9.72 12.97 -12.59
N GLU A 190 8.85 12.66 -13.54
CA GLU A 190 8.44 13.60 -14.59
C GLU A 190 7.78 14.86 -14.03
N THR A 191 6.97 14.70 -12.98
CA THR A 191 6.24 15.80 -12.35
C THR A 191 7.15 16.65 -11.46
N TYR A 192 7.93 16.01 -10.59
CA TYR A 192 8.66 16.72 -9.53
C TYR A 192 10.14 16.93 -9.82
N HIS A 193 10.72 16.24 -10.81
CA HIS A 193 12.12 16.33 -11.18
C HIS A 193 12.30 16.32 -12.73
N PRO A 194 11.72 17.27 -13.46
CA PRO A 194 11.65 17.22 -14.92
C PRO A 194 13.04 17.19 -15.61
N ARG A 195 14.05 17.83 -15.01
CA ARG A 195 15.44 17.79 -15.53
C ARG A 195 16.06 16.40 -15.41
N VAL A 196 15.74 15.69 -14.33
CA VAL A 196 16.16 14.30 -14.11
C VAL A 196 15.40 13.38 -15.04
N ALA A 197 14.12 13.64 -15.30
CA ALA A 197 13.27 12.82 -16.16
C ALA A 197 13.88 12.58 -17.56
N GLU A 198 14.54 13.59 -18.14
CA GLU A 198 15.23 13.44 -19.42
C GLU A 198 16.44 12.50 -19.33
N LYS A 199 17.27 12.68 -18.30
CA LYS A 199 18.49 11.90 -18.07
C LYS A 199 18.20 10.45 -17.68
N ILE A 200 17.20 10.22 -16.84
CA ILE A 200 16.85 8.87 -16.36
C ILE A 200 16.16 8.02 -17.42
N ARG A 201 15.57 8.64 -18.45
CA ARG A 201 14.73 7.99 -19.46
C ARG A 201 15.35 6.72 -20.08
N PRO A 202 16.63 6.71 -20.48
CA PRO A 202 17.24 5.52 -21.08
C PRO A 202 17.35 4.33 -20.10
N HIS A 203 17.31 4.59 -18.79
CA HIS A 203 17.53 3.59 -17.76
C HIS A 203 16.26 2.94 -17.23
N TRP A 204 15.06 3.41 -17.61
CA TRP A 204 13.80 2.90 -17.07
C TRP A 204 13.63 1.39 -17.25
N SER A 205 13.99 0.86 -18.42
CA SER A 205 13.92 -0.58 -18.67
C SER A 205 14.82 -1.37 -17.72
N THR A 206 16.07 -0.92 -17.53
CA THR A 206 17.02 -1.58 -16.61
C THR A 206 16.54 -1.47 -15.16
N LEU A 207 16.05 -0.30 -14.74
CA LEU A 207 15.55 -0.08 -13.37
C LEU A 207 14.36 -1.00 -13.04
N ARG A 208 13.43 -1.19 -13.98
CA ARG A 208 12.23 -2.05 -13.82
C ARG A 208 12.57 -3.53 -13.74
N ASN A 209 13.57 -3.96 -14.52
CA ASN A 209 13.86 -5.38 -14.74
C ASN A 209 15.04 -5.91 -13.90
N ARG A 210 15.71 -5.07 -13.11
CA ARG A 210 16.80 -5.48 -12.23
C ARG A 210 16.51 -5.13 -10.78
N SER A 211 16.77 -6.08 -9.90
CA SER A 211 16.72 -5.90 -8.46
C SER A 211 17.86 -4.99 -7.96
N TRP A 212 17.73 -4.51 -6.73
CA TRP A 212 18.77 -3.74 -6.05
C TRP A 212 20.12 -4.46 -6.04
N ALA A 213 20.12 -5.75 -5.66
CA ALA A 213 21.33 -6.56 -5.56
C ALA A 213 22.00 -6.76 -6.93
N GLU A 214 21.23 -6.95 -8.01
CA GLU A 214 21.78 -7.08 -9.37
C GLU A 214 22.40 -5.77 -9.88
N LEU A 215 21.89 -4.61 -9.44
CA LEU A 215 22.48 -3.31 -9.75
C LEU A 215 23.76 -3.08 -8.95
N GLU A 216 23.79 -3.40 -7.66
CA GLU A 216 24.99 -3.30 -6.81
C GLU A 216 26.13 -4.20 -7.31
N ALA A 217 25.82 -5.42 -7.73
CA ALA A 217 26.80 -6.39 -8.21
C ALA A 217 27.64 -5.88 -9.39
N GLN A 218 27.13 -4.91 -10.18
CA GLN A 218 27.84 -4.34 -11.33
C GLN A 218 29.00 -3.40 -10.93
N PHE A 219 28.97 -2.83 -9.73
CA PHE A 219 29.90 -1.77 -9.31
C PHE A 219 30.87 -2.22 -8.22
N SER A 220 30.80 -3.48 -7.76
CA SER A 220 31.67 -4.03 -6.71
C SER A 220 31.66 -3.25 -5.38
N VAL A 221 30.67 -2.38 -5.18
CA VAL A 221 30.46 -1.57 -3.97
C VAL A 221 28.95 -1.53 -3.68
N SER A 222 28.57 -1.70 -2.41
CA SER A 222 27.16 -1.59 -2.01
C SER A 222 26.70 -0.13 -1.97
N PHE A 223 25.42 0.13 -2.24
CA PHE A 223 24.86 1.48 -2.19
C PHE A 223 24.95 2.08 -0.79
N ASP A 224 24.79 1.27 0.26
CA ASP A 224 25.00 1.71 1.65
C ASP A 224 26.44 2.24 1.88
N SER A 225 27.44 1.59 1.27
CA SER A 225 28.83 2.05 1.37
C SER A 225 29.04 3.37 0.64
N ILE A 226 28.45 3.51 -0.55
CA ILE A 226 28.55 4.73 -1.35
C ILE A 226 27.81 5.88 -0.65
N GLU A 227 26.61 5.66 -0.12
CA GLU A 227 25.85 6.67 0.65
C GLU A 227 26.61 7.08 1.91
N LYS A 228 27.30 6.15 2.58
CA LYS A 228 28.14 6.48 3.73
C LYS A 228 29.35 7.35 3.36
N SER A 229 29.97 7.14 2.21
CA SER A 229 31.16 7.88 1.78
C SER A 229 30.84 9.20 1.08
N GLU A 230 29.80 9.22 0.25
CA GLU A 230 29.45 10.35 -0.61
C GLU A 230 28.22 11.12 -0.14
N GLY A 231 27.43 10.53 0.75
CA GLY A 231 26.12 11.05 1.16
C GLY A 231 24.97 10.69 0.21
N PRO A 232 23.76 11.19 0.51
CA PRO A 232 22.59 11.02 -0.33
C PRO A 232 22.78 11.67 -1.70
N MET A 233 22.24 11.06 -2.76
CA MET A 233 22.37 11.58 -4.12
C MET A 233 21.33 12.68 -4.38
N SER A 234 21.74 13.94 -4.30
CA SER A 234 20.88 15.07 -4.66
C SER A 234 20.57 15.12 -6.17
N GLU A 235 19.59 15.93 -6.55
CA GLU A 235 19.26 16.19 -7.96
C GLU A 235 20.48 16.76 -8.72
N GLU A 236 21.17 17.73 -8.14
CA GLU A 236 22.36 18.36 -8.73
C GLU A 236 23.51 17.36 -8.89
N ALA A 237 23.75 16.54 -7.88
CA ALA A 237 24.76 15.49 -7.94
C ALA A 237 24.45 14.48 -9.05
N TYR A 238 23.19 14.03 -9.15
CA TYR A 238 22.78 13.11 -10.21
C TYR A 238 22.94 13.70 -11.61
N LEU A 239 22.59 14.98 -11.80
CA LEU A 239 22.67 15.63 -13.11
C LEU A 239 24.10 15.71 -13.67
N VAL A 240 25.12 15.83 -12.81
CA VAL A 240 26.54 15.84 -13.21
C VAL A 240 27.23 14.48 -13.12
N ALA A 241 26.62 13.50 -12.44
CA ALA A 241 27.14 12.14 -12.35
C ALA A 241 27.18 11.44 -13.71
N GLU A 242 27.92 10.33 -13.77
CA GLU A 242 27.89 9.43 -14.94
C GLU A 242 26.46 8.94 -15.22
N ASP A 243 26.10 8.87 -16.50
CA ASP A 243 24.75 8.51 -16.93
C ASP A 243 24.54 6.99 -16.89
N THR A 244 24.35 6.46 -15.68
CA THR A 244 24.19 5.03 -15.43
C THR A 244 22.90 4.71 -14.69
N ALA A 245 22.41 3.48 -14.84
CA ALA A 245 21.26 2.98 -14.08
C ALA A 245 21.52 2.96 -12.56
N VAL A 246 22.78 2.85 -12.13
CA VAL A 246 23.13 2.91 -10.69
C VAL A 246 23.05 4.32 -10.15
N ALA A 247 23.58 5.31 -10.86
CA ALA A 247 23.38 6.71 -10.49
C ALA A 247 21.86 7.04 -10.46
N ALA A 248 21.11 6.57 -11.46
CA ALA A 248 19.66 6.73 -11.47
C ALA A 248 18.98 6.08 -10.25
N ARG A 249 19.36 4.85 -9.88
CA ARG A 249 18.79 4.16 -8.73
C ARG A 249 19.13 4.85 -7.42
N ARG A 250 20.37 5.35 -7.26
CA ARG A 250 20.78 6.15 -6.09
C ARG A 250 19.95 7.42 -5.96
N PHE A 251 19.77 8.15 -7.06
CA PHE A 251 18.90 9.32 -7.09
C PHE A 251 17.47 8.97 -6.66
N LEU A 252 16.86 7.92 -7.22
CA LEU A 252 15.51 7.49 -6.86
C LEU A 252 15.40 7.08 -5.39
N ALA A 253 16.41 6.38 -4.85
CA ALA A 253 16.45 6.00 -3.44
C ALA A 253 16.44 7.21 -2.52
N THR A 254 17.18 8.27 -2.87
CA THR A 254 17.22 9.51 -2.09
C THR A 254 15.95 10.35 -2.29
N ALA A 255 15.59 10.66 -3.54
CA ALA A 255 14.55 11.63 -3.88
C ALA A 255 13.14 11.11 -3.59
N LEU A 256 12.89 9.83 -3.85
CA LEU A 256 11.58 9.19 -3.71
C LEU A 256 11.53 8.17 -2.57
N SER A 257 12.62 7.96 -1.82
CA SER A 257 12.70 6.96 -0.73
C SER A 257 12.59 5.51 -1.20
N LEU A 258 12.94 5.20 -2.45
CA LEU A 258 12.89 3.83 -2.98
C LEU A 258 14.04 3.01 -2.42
N ASN A 259 13.86 2.37 -1.27
CA ASN A 259 14.89 1.55 -0.63
C ASN A 259 15.06 0.18 -1.34
N ARG A 260 15.91 -0.69 -0.78
CA ARG A 260 16.17 -2.05 -1.29
C ARG A 260 14.95 -2.98 -1.28
N HIS A 261 13.93 -2.67 -0.49
CA HIS A 261 12.69 -3.45 -0.39
C HIS A 261 11.66 -3.04 -1.45
N PHE A 262 11.87 -1.91 -2.15
CA PHE A 262 10.98 -1.45 -3.20
C PHE A 262 11.08 -2.32 -4.47
N GLN A 263 10.01 -3.07 -4.75
CA GLN A 263 9.87 -3.93 -5.93
C GLN A 263 9.15 -3.26 -7.11
N GLY A 264 8.51 -2.10 -6.89
CA GLY A 264 7.77 -1.36 -7.92
C GLY A 264 6.47 -2.01 -8.35
N THR A 265 5.85 -2.81 -7.48
CA THR A 265 4.51 -3.39 -7.67
C THR A 265 3.40 -2.51 -7.09
N GLY A 266 3.76 -1.45 -6.34
CA GLY A 266 2.82 -0.61 -5.59
C GLY A 266 2.31 -1.27 -4.31
N TYR A 267 3.05 -2.25 -3.78
CA TYR A 267 2.73 -2.88 -2.50
C TYR A 267 3.98 -3.10 -1.66
N THR A 268 3.83 -2.93 -0.34
CA THR A 268 4.80 -3.37 0.67
C THR A 268 4.33 -4.67 1.30
N PHE A 269 5.26 -5.63 1.39
CA PHE A 269 5.01 -6.94 1.97
C PHE A 269 5.61 -6.99 3.37
N ASP A 270 4.90 -7.60 4.31
CA ASP A 270 5.43 -7.83 5.66
C ASP A 270 6.57 -8.85 5.57
N GLU A 271 7.76 -8.47 6.05
CA GLU A 271 8.94 -9.34 6.07
C GLU A 271 8.76 -10.54 7.00
N ARG A 272 7.79 -10.51 7.92
CA ARG A 272 7.53 -11.59 8.87
C ARG A 272 6.96 -12.84 8.21
N GLY A 273 6.52 -12.75 6.95
CA GLY A 273 6.04 -13.91 6.17
C GLY A 273 4.83 -14.61 6.80
N ASP A 274 4.15 -13.95 7.73
CA ASP A 274 3.05 -14.46 8.55
C ASP A 274 1.70 -14.50 7.80
N GLY A 275 1.75 -14.42 6.47
CA GLY A 275 0.56 -14.31 5.63
C GLY A 275 -0.15 -12.96 5.76
N GLY A 276 0.44 -11.98 6.47
CA GLY A 276 0.02 -10.60 6.44
C GLY A 276 0.15 -10.07 5.02
N GLY A 277 -0.93 -10.12 4.24
CA GLY A 277 -0.97 -9.70 2.83
C GLY A 277 -0.37 -8.30 2.55
N ALA A 278 -0.23 -7.94 1.28
CA ALA A 278 0.47 -6.71 0.92
C ALA A 278 -0.32 -5.44 1.28
N THR A 279 0.37 -4.40 1.76
CA THR A 279 -0.19 -3.05 1.97
C THR A 279 -0.02 -2.26 0.68
N ALA A 280 -1.10 -1.71 0.14
CA ALA A 280 -1.01 -0.87 -1.05
C ALA A 280 -0.34 0.46 -0.71
N GLU A 281 0.62 0.86 -1.53
CA GLU A 281 1.38 2.09 -1.34
C GLU A 281 1.18 3.04 -2.52
N PHE A 282 1.18 4.32 -2.20
CA PHE A 282 0.92 5.40 -3.14
C PHE A 282 1.92 6.53 -2.93
N PHE A 283 2.26 7.24 -4.00
CA PHE A 283 2.93 8.52 -3.95
C PHE A 283 1.91 9.65 -3.86
N ALA A 284 2.23 10.66 -3.07
CA ALA A 284 1.58 11.96 -3.14
C ALA A 284 2.59 13.09 -2.94
N ALA A 285 2.18 14.31 -3.28
CA ALA A 285 2.97 15.51 -3.05
C ALA A 285 3.28 15.67 -1.55
N ASN A 286 4.54 15.95 -1.21
CA ASN A 286 4.88 16.39 0.14
C ASN A 286 4.53 17.87 0.28
N ARG A 287 3.41 18.16 0.94
CA ARG A 287 2.93 19.52 1.20
C ARG A 287 2.83 19.76 2.71
N PRO A 288 2.93 21.02 3.18
CA PRO A 288 2.51 21.36 4.54
C PRO A 288 1.08 20.93 4.80
N LEU A 289 0.77 20.48 6.02
CA LEU A 289 -0.56 20.01 6.40
C LEU A 289 -1.67 21.04 6.13
N SER A 290 -1.36 22.33 6.35
CA SER A 290 -2.27 23.44 6.04
C SER A 290 -2.66 23.57 4.56
N GLN A 291 -1.94 22.90 3.66
CA GLN A 291 -2.20 22.90 2.21
C GLN A 291 -2.87 21.61 1.71
N ILE A 292 -3.20 20.67 2.62
CA ILE A 292 -3.87 19.41 2.25
C ILE A 292 -5.37 19.58 2.52
N PRO A 293 -6.20 19.66 1.47
CA PRO A 293 -7.63 19.85 1.61
C PRO A 293 -8.26 18.73 2.43
N LEU A 294 -9.21 19.10 3.29
CA LEU A 294 -10.03 18.15 4.06
C LEU A 294 -9.22 17.18 4.92
N SER A 295 -7.96 17.52 5.25
CA SER A 295 -7.14 16.68 6.08
C SER A 295 -7.67 16.59 7.51
N GLN A 296 -7.53 15.41 8.10
CA GLN A 296 -7.99 15.07 9.43
C GLN A 296 -6.83 14.52 10.22
N VAL A 297 -6.63 15.07 11.41
CA VAL A 297 -5.52 14.68 12.27
C VAL A 297 -6.06 13.87 13.44
N VAL A 298 -5.38 12.75 13.71
CA VAL A 298 -5.67 11.83 14.80
C VAL A 298 -4.40 11.66 15.63
N ASP A 299 -4.55 11.70 16.94
CA ASP A 299 -3.46 11.52 17.87
C ASP A 299 -3.15 10.03 18.02
N LEU A 300 -1.89 9.66 17.84
CA LEU A 300 -1.43 8.31 18.13
C LEU A 300 -0.77 8.28 19.50
N MET A 301 -1.13 7.29 20.30
CA MET A 301 -0.36 6.97 21.51
C MET A 301 1.04 6.51 21.08
N PRO A 302 2.11 6.92 21.79
CA PRO A 302 3.47 6.49 21.49
C PRO A 302 3.60 4.97 21.44
#